data_AF-A0A7V3N021-F1
#
_entry.id   AF-A0A7V3N021-F1
#
_cell.length_a   1.000
_cell.length_b   1.000
_cell.length_c   1.000
_cell.angle_alpha   90.00
_cell.angle_beta   90.00
_cell.angle_gamma   90.00
#
_symmetry.space_group_name_H-M   'P 1'
#
loop_
_entity.id
_entity.type
_entity.pdbx_description
1 polymer ?
#
loop_
_entity_poly.entity_id
_entity_poly.type
_entity_poly.pdbx_seq_one_letter_code
_entity_poly.pdbx_strand_id
1 'polypeptide(L)' 'MRRFGLATKRAAVDLARRRVVGPSRGRDFLLGLAGVGWGGDLDRLGAHAGNSK' A
#
# COMPACT_ATOMS: atom_id res chain seq x y z
N MET A 1 -13.83 13.75 13.16
CA MET A 1 -15.12 13.13 12.78
C MET A 1 -15.78 13.91 11.64
N ARG A 2 -16.10 15.20 11.81
CA ARG A 2 -16.71 16.06 10.79
C ARG A 2 -16.04 16.06 9.40
N ARG A 3 -14.70 16.09 9.35
CA ARG A 3 -13.91 16.06 8.08
C ARG A 3 -14.07 14.76 7.27
N PHE A 4 -14.37 13.64 7.92
CA PHE A 4 -14.46 12.32 7.28
C PHE A 4 -15.81 11.63 7.49
N GLY A 5 -16.81 12.35 8.02
CA GLY A 5 -18.17 11.81 8.24
C GLY A 5 -18.25 10.63 9.21
N LEU A 6 -17.27 10.43 10.09
CA LEU A 6 -17.22 9.22 10.92
C LEU A 6 -18.06 9.35 12.19
N ALA A 7 -18.85 8.32 12.48
CA ALA A 7 -19.82 8.29 13.58
C ALA A 7 -19.19 8.11 14.97
N THR A 8 -17.98 7.53 15.07
CA THR A 8 -17.30 7.34 16.38
C THR A 8 -15.85 7.83 16.39
N LYS A 9 -15.35 8.19 17.58
CA LYS A 9 -13.94 8.55 17.80
C LYS A 9 -13.01 7.39 17.45
N ARG A 10 -13.36 6.16 17.81
CA ARG A 10 -12.59 4.95 17.48
C ARG A 10 -12.43 4.77 15.97
N ALA A 11 -13.51 4.96 15.20
CA ALA A 11 -13.43 4.94 13.74
C ALA A 11 -12.50 6.04 13.18
N ALA A 12 -12.51 7.24 13.79
CA ALA A 12 -11.63 8.33 13.40
C ALA A 12 -10.14 8.03 13.68
N VAL A 13 -9.85 7.39 14.81
CA VAL A 13 -8.49 6.95 15.17
C VAL A 13 -8.01 5.84 14.24
N ASP A 14 -8.85 4.83 13.97
CA ASP A 14 -8.52 3.75 13.03
C ASP A 14 -8.23 4.28 11.62
N LEU A 15 -9.04 5.23 11.13
CA LEU A 15 -8.82 5.87 9.84
C LEU A 15 -7.50 6.68 9.82
N ALA A 16 -7.22 7.45 10.87
CA ALA A 16 -5.99 8.22 10.96
C ALA A 16 -4.75 7.30 10.98
N ARG A 17 -4.80 6.21 11.73
CA ARG A 17 -3.71 5.24 11.83
C ARG A 17 -3.47 4.52 10.50
N ARG A 18 -4.52 4.12 9.78
CA ARG A 18 -4.40 3.54 8.43
C ARG A 18 -3.85 4.53 7.41
N ARG A 19 -4.11 5.82 7.55
CA ARG A 19 -3.54 6.85 6.67
C ARG A 19 -2.08 7.17 6.96
N VAL A 20 -1.69 7.11 8.23
CA VAL A 20 -0.29 7.31 8.65
C VAL A 20 0.57 6.09 8.29
N VAL A 21 0.03 4.88 8.41
CA VAL A 21 0.77 3.62 8.16
C VAL A 21 0.56 3.09 6.73
N GLY A 22 -0.50 3.54 6.04
CA GLY A 22 -0.76 3.19 4.64
C GLY A 22 0.21 3.87 3.68
N PRO A 23 0.30 3.40 2.41
CA PRO A 23 1.17 4.04 1.44
C PRO A 23 0.80 5.52 1.32
N SER A 24 1.74 6.40 1.70
CA SER A 24 1.61 7.88 1.63
C SER A 24 1.56 8.41 0.19
N ARG A 25 1.23 7.54 -0.76
CA ARG A 25 1.41 7.72 -2.18
C ARG A 25 0.02 7.89 -2.77
N GLY A 26 -0.34 9.13 -3.05
CA GLY A 26 -1.60 9.48 -3.70
C GLY A 26 -1.75 8.74 -5.03
N ARG A 27 -2.98 8.67 -5.54
CA ARG A 27 -3.31 8.01 -6.80
C ARG A 27 -2.35 8.40 -7.94
N ASP A 28 -2.02 9.68 -8.05
CA ASP A 28 -1.16 10.19 -9.11
C ASP A 28 0.29 9.72 -8.99
N PHE A 29 0.80 9.54 -7.77
CA PHE A 29 2.11 8.93 -7.55
C PHE A 29 2.13 7.47 -8.04
N LEU A 30 1.07 6.71 -7.74
CA LEU A 30 0.98 5.30 -8.14
C LEU A 30 0.84 5.16 -9.66
N LEU A 31 0.06 6.03 -10.29
CA LEU A 31 -0.05 6.08 -11.75
C LEU A 31 1.27 6.49 -12.41
N GLY A 32 2.05 7.36 -11.78
CA GLY A 32 3.39 7.75 -12.25
C GLY A 32 4.43 6.63 -12.20
N LEU A 33 4.17 5.52 -11.50
CA LEU A 33 5.05 4.35 -11.53
C LEU A 33 4.84 3.46 -12.76
N ALA A 34 3.77 3.68 -13.54
CA ALA A 34 3.54 2.92 -14.76
C ALA A 34 4.69 3.14 -15.75
N GLY A 35 5.40 2.06 -16.08
CA GLY A 35 6.55 2.11 -16.99
C GLY A 35 7.90 2.45 -16.34
N VAL A 36 7.98 2.61 -15.00
CA VAL A 36 9.27 2.84 -14.31
C VAL A 36 10.21 1.63 -14.41
N GLY A 37 9.66 0.46 -14.77
CA GLY A 37 10.38 -0.81 -14.84
C GLY A 37 10.72 -1.36 -13.45
N TRP A 38 11.20 -2.59 -13.42
CA TRP A 38 11.72 -3.22 -12.21
C TRP A 38 12.94 -4.04 -12.61
N GLY A 39 14.10 -3.70 -12.06
CA GLY A 39 15.39 -4.29 -12.44
C GLY A 39 15.72 -5.62 -11.74
N GLY A 40 14.75 -6.21 -11.05
CA GLY A 40 14.94 -7.52 -10.45
C GLY A 40 14.66 -8.64 -11.45
N ASP A 41 15.18 -9.82 -11.11
CA ASP A 41 14.95 -11.03 -11.87
C ASP A 41 13.73 -11.77 -11.28
N LEU A 42 12.64 -11.84 -12.05
CA LEU A 42 11.40 -12.50 -11.63
C LEU A 42 11.59 -14.02 -11.54
N ASP A 43 12.40 -14.60 -12.42
CA ASP A 43 12.65 -16.04 -12.46
C ASP A 43 13.40 -16.47 -11.19
N ARG A 44 14.35 -15.64 -10.75
CA ARG A 44 15.07 -15.84 -9.49
C ARG A 44 14.18 -15.73 -8.25
N LEU A 45 13.17 -14.85 -8.26
CA LEU A 45 12.21 -14.73 -7.16
C LEU A 45 11.22 -15.91 -7.12
N GLY A 46 10.74 -16.35 -8.28
CA GLY A 46 9.83 -17.49 -8.38
C GLY A 46 10.46 -18.80 -7.91
N ALA A 47 11.75 -18.99 -8.19
CA ALA A 47 12.50 -20.18 -7.78
C ALA A 47 12.60 -20.36 -6.24
N HIS A 48 12.59 -19.27 -5.46
CA HIS A 48 12.61 -19.34 -4.00
C HIS A 48 11.24 -19.65 -3.38
N ALA A 49 10.13 -19.29 -4.04
CA ALA A 49 8.78 -19.56 -3.55
C ALA A 49 8.35 -21.03 -3.76
N GLY A 50 8.99 -21.73 -4.70
CA GLY A 50 8.70 -23.13 -5.02
C GLY A 50 9.39 -24.17 -4.12
N ASN A 51 10.27 -23.76 -3.20
CA ASN A 51 11.09 -24.69 -2.41
C ASN A 51 10.78 -24.69 -0.90
N SER A 52 9.57 -24.30 -0.50
CA SER A 52 9.04 -24.57 0.84
C SER A 52 8.05 -25.71 0.75
N LYS A 53 8.58 -26.94 0.75
CA LYS A 53 7.80 -28.16 0.98
C LYS A 53 8.41 -28.91 2.15
#